data_AF-A0A433PNV8-F1
#
_entry.id   AF-A0A433PNV8-F1
#
_cell.length_a   1.000
_cell.length_b   1.000
_cell.length_c   1.000
_cell.angle_alpha   90.00
_cell.angle_beta   90.00
_cell.angle_gamma   90.00
#
_symmetry.space_group_name_H-M   'P 1'
#
loop_
_entity.id
_entity.type
_entity.pdbx_description
1 polymer ?
#
loop_
_entity_poly.entity_id
_entity_poly.type
_entity_poly.pdbx_seq_one_letter_code
_entity_poly.pdbx_strand_id
1 'polypeptide(L)' 'MTTAAHLFTTPLRSTWNVRGNLTETLWWPANESAPRKIVLFMIPGNPGLIEYYANFLQEIYVQTKGRIEIFGAYVDISLT' A
#
# COMPACT_ATOMS: atom_id res chain seq x y z
N MET A 1 -11.95 13.34 -18.79
CA MET A 1 -12.26 13.30 -17.35
C MET A 1 -11.03 12.74 -16.67
N THR A 2 -10.23 13.59 -16.03
CA THR A 2 -8.94 13.18 -15.47
C THR A 2 -9.17 12.84 -14.00
N THR A 3 -9.19 11.55 -13.68
CA THR A 3 -9.37 11.05 -12.32
C THR A 3 -8.20 11.54 -11.45
N ALA A 4 -8.48 12.07 -10.25
CA ALA A 4 -7.52 12.73 -9.36
C ALA A 4 -6.26 11.90 -9.02
N ALA A 5 -6.29 10.58 -9.24
CA ALA A 5 -5.18 9.66 -9.06
C ALA A 5 -3.93 9.97 -9.90
N HIS A 6 -4.06 10.70 -11.02
CA HIS A 6 -2.92 11.07 -11.87
C HIS A 6 -2.04 12.21 -11.32
N LEU A 7 -2.45 12.88 -10.23
CA LEU A 7 -1.70 14.02 -9.67
C LEU A 7 -0.54 13.61 -8.76
N PHE A 8 -0.47 12.34 -8.35
CA PHE A 8 0.52 11.86 -7.40
C PHE A 8 1.32 10.70 -7.96
N THR A 9 2.62 10.67 -7.65
CA THR A 9 3.48 9.53 -7.92
C THR A 9 3.24 8.46 -6.88
N THR A 10 3.03 7.22 -7.32
CA THR A 10 2.86 6.07 -6.43
C THR A 10 4.21 5.41 -6.11
N PRO A 11 4.39 4.83 -4.91
CA PRO A 11 3.43 4.80 -3.81
C PRO A 11 3.27 6.15 -3.10
N LEU A 12 2.05 6.40 -2.64
CA LEU A 12 1.78 7.39 -1.62
C LEU A 12 2.33 6.90 -0.28
N ARG A 13 3.02 7.78 0.45
CA ARG A 13 3.58 7.46 1.76
C ARG A 13 2.76 8.12 2.87
N SER A 14 2.52 7.39 3.95
CA SER A 14 1.82 7.89 5.12
C SER A 14 2.30 7.19 6.38
N THR A 15 2.06 7.79 7.54
CA THR A 15 2.34 7.20 8.85
C THR A 15 1.03 6.95 9.57
N TRP A 16 0.79 5.69 9.95
CA TRP A 16 -0.43 5.30 10.65
C TRP A 16 -0.13 5.06 12.12
N ASN A 17 -1.04 5.46 13.00
CA ASN A 17 -0.99 5.10 14.41
C ASN A 17 -1.71 3.76 14.60
N VAL A 18 -0.93 2.71 14.89
CA VAL A 18 -1.42 1.36 15.17
C VAL A 18 -1.15 1.04 16.63
N ARG A 19 -2.18 1.08 17.47
CA ARG A 19 -2.10 0.83 18.92
C ARG A 19 -1.04 1.67 19.64
N GLY A 20 -0.87 2.94 19.25
CA GLY A 20 0.12 3.84 19.84
C GLY A 20 1.49 3.82 19.16
N ASN A 21 1.72 2.92 18.19
CA ASN A 21 2.97 2.84 17.44
C ASN A 21 2.80 3.50 16.08
N LEU A 22 3.77 4.34 15.70
CA LEU A 22 3.79 4.96 14.38
C LEU A 22 4.40 3.97 13.38
N THR A 23 3.59 3.57 12.41
CA THR A 23 3.96 2.64 11.35
C THR A 23 4.05 3.37 10.02
N GLU A 24 5.16 3.22 9.30
CA GLU A 24 5.24 3.65 7.90
C GLU A 24 4.34 2.76 7.04
N THR A 25 3.58 3.41 6.14
CA THR A 25 2.68 2.77 5.20
C THR A 25 2.92 3.27 3.79
N LEU A 26 2.82 2.35 2.85
CA LEU A 26 2.86 2.60 1.42
C LEU A 26 1.50 2.30 0.81
N TRP A 27 1.05 3.13 -0.13
CA TRP A 27 -0.24 2.99 -0.74
C TRP A 27 -0.19 3.19 -2.25
N TRP A 28 -0.73 2.22 -2.99
CA TRP A 28 -1.03 2.33 -4.41
C TRP A 28 -2.56 2.38 -4.58
N PRO A 29 -3.15 3.56 -4.86
CA PRO A 29 -4.57 3.70 -5.11
C PRO A 29 -4.96 3.01 -6.42
N ALA A 30 -6.12 2.37 -6.48
CA ALA A 30 -6.65 1.88 -7.74
C ALA A 30 -7.01 3.05 -8.69
N ASN A 31 -6.71 2.90 -9.98
CA ASN A 31 -6.91 3.94 -11.00
C ASN A 31 -8.39 4.24 -11.29
N GLU A 32 -9.28 3.27 -11.05
CA GLU A 32 -10.69 3.36 -11.37
C GLU A 32 -11.56 2.91 -10.19
N SER A 33 -12.67 3.61 -9.99
CA SER A 33 -13.73 3.14 -9.09
C SER A 33 -14.51 2.02 -9.79
N ALA A 34 -14.01 0.80 -9.71
CA ALA A 34 -14.75 -0.38 -10.11
C ALA A 34 -15.88 -0.66 -9.10
N PRO A 35 -17.03 -1.22 -9.53
CA PRO A 35 -18.14 -1.59 -8.64
C PRO A 35 -17.73 -2.66 -7.61
N ARG A 36 -16.61 -3.35 -7.82
CA ARG A 36 -15.97 -4.25 -6.84
C ARG A 36 -14.51 -3.83 -6.69
N LYS A 37 -14.12 -3.44 -5.48
CA LYS A 37 -12.75 -3.04 -5.15
C LYS A 37 -12.01 -4.23 -4.54
N ILE A 38 -10.92 -4.65 -5.18
CA ILE A 38 -9.99 -5.65 -4.61
C ILE A 38 -8.91 -4.87 -3.86
N VAL A 39 -8.68 -5.25 -2.60
CA VAL A 39 -7.64 -4.66 -1.75
C VAL A 39 -6.62 -5.74 -1.38
N LEU A 40 -5.36 -5.49 -1.71
CA LEU A 40 -4.22 -6.27 -1.23
C LEU A 40 -3.63 -5.55 -0.01
N PHE A 41 -3.64 -6.21 1.14
CA PHE A 41 -3.00 -5.70 2.35
C PHE A 41 -1.75 -6.52 2.65
N MET A 42 -0.57 -5.94 2.41
CA MET A 42 0.72 -6.57 2.63
C MET A 42 1.25 -6.23 4.02
N ILE A 43 1.45 -7.27 4.84
CA ILE A 43 2.09 -7.18 6.15
C ILE A 43 3.39 -7.98 6.07
N PRO A 44 4.56 -7.33 6.07
CA PRO A 44 5.84 -8.04 6.08
C PRO A 44 6.06 -8.72 7.44
N GLY A 45 6.76 -9.85 7.44
CA GLY A 45 7.24 -10.48 8.68
C GLY A 45 8.36 -9.66 9.35
N ASN A 46 8.60 -9.91 10.64
CA ASN A 46 9.64 -9.24 11.45
C ASN A 46 11.08 -9.62 10.99
N PRO A 47 12.05 -8.67 10.88
CA PRO A 47 11.97 -7.21 10.98
C PRO A 47 12.02 -6.56 9.59
N GLY A 48 11.00 -6.78 8.76
CA GLY A 48 10.98 -6.25 7.39
C GLY A 48 10.43 -4.83 7.34
N LEU A 49 11.27 -3.84 7.04
CA LEU A 49 10.80 -2.51 6.63
C LEU A 49 9.90 -2.66 5.39
N ILE A 50 8.74 -2.01 5.38
CA ILE A 50 7.81 -2.11 4.25
C ILE A 50 8.43 -1.64 2.93
N GLU A 51 9.37 -0.69 3.01
CA GLU A 51 10.11 -0.17 1.86
C GLU A 51 10.89 -1.24 1.10
N TYR A 52 11.33 -2.32 1.76
CA TYR A 52 11.98 -3.46 1.09
C TYR A 52 11.06 -4.11 0.04
N TYR A 53 9.75 -4.08 0.26
CA TYR A 53 8.76 -4.68 -0.62
C TYR A 53 8.23 -3.69 -1.67
N ALA A 54 8.69 -2.43 -1.67
CA ALA A 54 8.13 -1.41 -2.55
C ALA A 54 8.21 -1.78 -4.04
N ASN A 55 9.36 -2.30 -4.50
CA ASN A 55 9.52 -2.74 -5.89
C ASN A 55 8.62 -3.93 -6.24
N PHE A 56 8.46 -4.88 -5.32
CA PHE A 56 7.57 -6.03 -5.52
C PHE A 56 6.10 -5.59 -5.61
N LEU A 57 5.67 -4.71 -4.72
CA LEU A 57 4.30 -4.17 -4.72
C LEU A 57 4.04 -3.28 -5.94
N GLN A 58 5.05 -2.53 -6.39
CA GLN A 58 5.01 -1.77 -7.64
C GLN A 58 4.80 -2.69 -8.85
N GLU A 59 5.51 -3.82 -8.92
CA GLU A 59 5.33 -4.80 -10.00
C GLU A 59 3.91 -5.38 -10.02
N ILE A 60 3.34 -5.71 -8.86
CA ILE A 60 1.94 -6.15 -8.76
C ILE A 60 1.00 -5.05 -9.28
N TYR A 61 1.21 -3.80 -8.85
CA TYR A 61 0.40 -2.67 -9.28
C TYR A 61 0.45 -2.47 -10.80
N VAL A 62 1.64 -2.58 -11.41
CA VAL A 62 1.84 -2.49 -12.86
C VAL A 62 1.16 -3.66 -13.59
N GLN A 63 1.38 -4.90 -13.15
CA GLN A 63 0.81 -6.09 -13.79
C GLN A 63 -0.72 -6.12 -13.73
N THR A 64 -1.29 -5.60 -12.65
CA THR A 64 -2.75 -5.47 -12.49
C THR A 64 -3.32 -4.22 -13.16
N LYS A 65 -2.47 -3.39 -13.78
CA LYS A 65 -2.84 -2.12 -14.44
C LYS A 65 -3.55 -1.15 -13.48
N GLY A 66 -3.15 -1.18 -12.20
CA GLY A 66 -3.75 -0.39 -11.12
C GLY A 66 -5.23 -0.69 -10.86
N ARG A 67 -5.69 -1.92 -11.16
CA ARG A 67 -7.06 -2.36 -10.84
C ARG A 67 -7.23 -2.82 -9.40
N ILE A 68 -6.13 -3.10 -8.71
CA ILE A 68 -6.16 -3.45 -7.29
C ILE A 68 -5.60 -2.29 -6.48
N GLU A 69 -6.22 -2.07 -5.33
CA GLU A 69 -5.69 -1.17 -4.31
C GLU A 69 -4.67 -1.93 -3.47
N ILE A 70 -3.50 -1.35 -3.22
CA ILE A 70 -2.46 -2.01 -2.43
C ILE A 70 -2.07 -1.13 -1.25
N PHE A 71 -2.12 -1.70 -0.05
CA PHE A 71 -1.54 -1.12 1.15
C PHE A 71 -0.40 -2.01 1.63
N GLY A 72 0.74 -1.40 1.93
CA GLY A 72 1.83 -2.01 2.66
C GLY A 72 1.96 -1.36 4.03
N ALA A 73 2.01 -2.14 5.11
CA ALA A 73 2.19 -1.60 6.46
C ALA A 73 3.05 -2.56 7.30
N TYR A 74 4.04 -2.01 8.01
CA TYR A 74 4.80 -2.78 8.99
C TYR A 74 4.03 -2.92 10.31
N VAL A 75 3.90 -4.14 10.81
CA VAL A 75 3.31 -4.39 12.13
C VAL A 75 4.33 -5.16 12.95
N ASP A 76 4.73 -4.59 14.08
CA ASP A 76 5.51 -5.33 15.08
C ASP A 76 4.60 -6.33 15.80
N ILE A 77 4.69 -7.59 15.41
CA ILE A 77 3.92 -8.70 15.99
C ILE A 77 4.35 -9.05 17.42
N SER A 78 5.49 -8.52 17.89
CA SER A 78 5.97 -8.70 19.27
C SER A 78 5.10 -7.93 20.30
N LEU A 79 4.18 -7.09 19.82
CA LEU A 79 3.26 -6.28 20.62
C LEU A 79 1.82 -6.86 20.68
N THR A 80 1.63 -8.10 20.21
CA THR A 80 0.37 -8.86 20.29
C THR A 80 0.47 -9.99 21.30
#